data_AF-A0AAI9W4J6-F1
#
_entry.id   AF-A0AAI9W4J6-F1
#
_cell.length_a   1.000
_cell.length_b   1.000
_cell.length_c   1.000
_cell.angle_alpha   90.00
_cell.angle_beta   90.00
_cell.angle_gamma   90.00
#
_symmetry.space_group_name_H-M   'P 1'
#
loop_
_entity.id
_entity.type
_entity.pdbx_description
1 polymer ?
#
loop_
_entity_poly.entity_id
_entity_poly.type
_entity_poly.pdbx_seq_one_letter_code
_entity_poly.pdbx_strand_id
1 'polypeptide(L)'
;MGDTSSLITVFLCIALLIFWRRYRSMHKPIKGSGKRILWPLLFLTPGIVWFLGPVHPAILQVIIAVFIGVLFAVPLIVLTNYERRDDGNIYTKKSAAFLITFIALVVLRYGSRKYIVDLDQQAIGLLFYVVAISYIFPWRIACYIKFRKVWRENNNHAI
;
A
#
# COMPACT_ATOMS: atom_id res chain seq x y z
N MET A 1 -30.77 -11.85 3.22
CA MET A 1 -29.65 -11.72 4.18
C MET A 1 -28.52 -12.73 3.90
N GLY A 2 -28.35 -13.24 2.67
CA GLY A 2 -27.29 -14.20 2.30
C GLY A 2 -26.09 -13.60 1.56
N ASP A 3 -26.22 -12.39 0.99
CA ASP A 3 -25.25 -11.87 0.02
C ASP A 3 -24.13 -11.04 0.64
N THR A 4 -24.37 -10.42 1.79
CA THR A 4 -23.34 -9.66 2.52
C THR A 4 -22.30 -10.58 3.15
N SER A 5 -22.72 -11.74 3.67
CA SER A 5 -21.82 -12.71 4.32
C SER A 5 -20.86 -13.34 3.31
N SER A 6 -21.32 -13.68 2.11
CA SER A 6 -20.47 -14.24 1.06
C SER A 6 -19.45 -13.24 0.52
N LEU A 7 -19.85 -11.98 0.30
CA LEU A 7 -18.95 -10.90 -0.12
C LEU A 7 -17.87 -10.60 0.92
N ILE A 8 -18.22 -10.58 2.20
CA ILE A 8 -17.25 -10.40 3.30
C ILE A 8 -16.26 -11.56 3.33
N THR A 9 -16.73 -12.80 3.19
CA THR A 9 -15.85 -13.98 3.14
C THR A 9 -14.87 -13.92 1.97
N VAL A 10 -15.34 -13.60 0.77
CA VAL A 10 -14.47 -13.47 -0.42
C VAL A 10 -13.43 -12.37 -0.22
N PHE A 11 -13.84 -11.21 0.30
CA PHE A 11 -12.92 -10.11 0.58
C PHE A 11 -11.86 -10.51 1.63
N LEU A 12 -12.26 -11.19 2.71
CA LEU A 12 -11.34 -11.71 3.73
C LEU A 12 -10.40 -12.76 3.17
N CYS A 13 -10.85 -13.65 2.28
CA CYS A 13 -9.98 -14.63 1.62
C CYS A 13 -8.93 -13.94 0.74
N ILE A 14 -9.33 -12.98 -0.11
CA ILE A 14 -8.40 -12.21 -0.96
C ILE A 14 -7.39 -11.45 -0.10
N ALA A 15 -7.87 -10.79 0.95
CA ALA A 15 -7.06 -10.12 1.96
C ALA A 15 -5.97 -11.04 2.56
N LEU A 16 -6.38 -12.23 3.01
CA LEU A 16 -5.50 -13.22 3.62
C LEU A 16 -4.47 -13.75 2.62
N LEU A 17 -4.87 -14.00 1.37
CA LEU A 17 -3.98 -14.41 0.29
C LEU A 17 -2.92 -13.34 -0.02
N ILE A 18 -3.33 -12.07 -0.11
CA ILE A 18 -2.41 -10.94 -0.32
C ILE A 18 -1.42 -10.84 0.85
N PHE A 19 -1.92 -10.94 2.09
CA PHE A 19 -1.09 -10.93 3.29
C PHE A 19 -0.10 -12.09 3.30
N TRP A 20 -0.56 -13.32 3.04
CA TRP A 20 0.28 -14.53 2.98
C TRP A 20 1.39 -14.40 1.93
N ARG A 21 1.03 -13.98 0.71
CA ARG A 21 1.99 -13.77 -0.38
C ARG A 21 3.03 -12.71 0.00
N ARG A 22 2.60 -11.62 0.66
CA ARG A 22 3.50 -10.56 1.12
C ARG A 22 4.43 -11.05 2.23
N TYR A 23 3.90 -11.77 3.22
CA TYR A 23 4.67 -12.36 4.31
C TYR A 23 5.76 -13.30 3.79
N ARG A 24 5.43 -14.17 2.82
CA ARG A 24 6.42 -15.02 2.13
C ARG A 24 7.45 -14.20 1.34
N SER A 25 7.03 -13.10 0.72
CA SER A 25 7.94 -12.21 -0.03
C SER A 25 8.93 -11.46 0.87
N MET A 26 8.63 -11.25 2.16
CA MET A 26 9.56 -10.60 3.10
C MET A 26 10.78 -11.49 3.43
N HIS A 27 10.64 -12.81 3.26
CA HIS A 27 11.70 -13.79 3.50
C HIS A 27 12.59 -14.03 2.27
N LYS A 28 12.31 -13.38 1.13
CA LYS A 28 13.11 -13.52 -0.09
C LYS A 28 14.09 -12.34 -0.22
N PRO A 29 15.34 -12.60 -0.64
CA PRO A 29 16.30 -11.53 -0.87
C PRO A 29 15.82 -10.62 -1.99
N ILE A 30 16.03 -9.32 -1.83
CA ILE A 30 15.74 -8.34 -2.88
C ILE A 30 16.87 -8.41 -3.90
N LYS A 31 16.65 -9.18 -4.98
CA LYS A 31 17.64 -9.36 -6.05
C LYS A 31 17.71 -8.15 -6.99
N GLY A 32 18.93 -7.78 -7.39
CA GLY A 32 19.21 -6.76 -8.42
C GLY A 32 19.05 -5.31 -7.93
N SER A 33 18.79 -4.38 -8.86
CA SER A 33 18.80 -2.93 -8.59
C SER A 33 17.59 -2.40 -7.79
N GLY A 34 16.78 -3.27 -7.17
CA GLY A 34 15.62 -2.87 -6.37
C GLY A 34 14.42 -2.31 -7.15
N LYS A 35 14.47 -2.25 -8.50
CA LYS A 35 13.36 -1.77 -9.36
C LYS A 35 12.05 -2.52 -9.09
N ARG A 36 12.11 -3.78 -8.64
CA ARG A 36 10.94 -4.58 -8.29
C ARG A 36 10.10 -3.95 -7.16
N ILE A 37 10.70 -3.12 -6.31
CA ILE A 37 10.02 -2.41 -5.23
C ILE A 37 9.00 -1.40 -5.80
N LEU A 38 9.24 -0.84 -6.99
CA LEU A 38 8.39 0.18 -7.60
C LEU A 38 7.23 -0.37 -8.45
N TRP A 39 7.20 -1.68 -8.73
CA TRP A 39 6.13 -2.30 -9.53
C TRP A 39 4.70 -1.96 -9.06
N PRO A 40 4.41 -1.86 -7.74
CA PRO A 40 3.08 -1.49 -7.27
C PRO A 40 2.59 -0.13 -7.76
N LEU A 41 3.49 0.81 -8.07
CA LEU A 41 3.11 2.09 -8.68
C LEU A 41 2.58 1.90 -10.10
N LEU A 42 3.19 0.99 -10.88
CA LEU A 42 2.77 0.70 -12.25
C LEU A 42 1.40 0.03 -12.29
N PHE A 43 1.12 -0.89 -11.37
CA PHE A 43 -0.18 -1.55 -11.27
C PHE A 43 -1.32 -0.61 -10.87
N LEU A 44 -1.01 0.59 -10.36
CA LEU A 44 -2.00 1.59 -9.98
C LEU A 44 -2.49 2.41 -11.18
N THR A 45 -1.70 2.48 -12.25
CA THR A 45 -1.99 3.32 -13.43
C THR A 45 -3.36 3.08 -14.10
N PRO A 46 -3.92 1.85 -14.16
CA PRO A 46 -5.25 1.66 -14.76
C PRO A 46 -6.38 2.36 -13.99
N GLY A 47 -6.20 2.63 -12.69
CA GLY A 47 -7.21 3.32 -11.87
C GLY A 47 -7.37 4.80 -12.23
N ILE A 48 -6.45 5.38 -13.02
CA ILE A 48 -6.58 6.75 -13.55
C ILE A 48 -7.83 6.88 -14.42
N VAL A 49 -8.29 5.79 -15.06
CA VAL A 49 -9.53 5.78 -15.85
C VAL A 49 -10.74 6.21 -15.02
N TRP A 50 -10.73 5.98 -13.70
CA TRP A 50 -11.83 6.40 -12.84
C TRP A 50 -11.92 7.93 -12.67
N PHE A 51 -10.81 8.66 -12.84
CA PHE A 51 -10.79 10.12 -12.87
C PHE A 51 -11.36 10.71 -14.16
N LEU A 52 -11.46 9.93 -15.24
CA LEU A 52 -12.07 10.35 -16.50
C LEU A 52 -13.59 10.15 -16.53
N GLY A 53 -14.15 9.60 -15.45
CA GLY A 53 -15.59 9.37 -15.32
C GLY A 53 -16.39 10.66 -15.11
N PRO A 54 -17.71 10.64 -15.36
CA PRO A 54 -18.57 11.81 -15.22
C PRO A 54 -18.82 12.23 -13.75
N VAL A 55 -18.55 11.34 -12.79
CA VAL A 55 -18.79 11.58 -11.38
C VAL A 55 -17.49 11.91 -10.65
N HIS A 56 -17.46 13.09 -10.00
CA HIS A 56 -16.36 13.51 -9.17
C HIS A 56 -16.83 13.79 -7.73
N PRO A 57 -16.16 13.20 -6.72
CA PRO A 57 -16.44 13.50 -5.32
C PRO A 57 -16.05 14.94 -4.99
N ALA A 58 -16.64 15.48 -3.92
CA ALA A 58 -16.30 16.82 -3.44
C ALA A 58 -14.80 16.93 -3.13
N ILE A 59 -14.20 18.07 -3.50
CA ILE A 59 -12.76 18.35 -3.29
C ILE A 59 -12.35 18.13 -1.83
N LEU A 60 -13.23 18.51 -0.88
CA LEU A 60 -13.01 18.32 0.54
C LEU A 60 -12.83 16.83 0.91
N GLN A 61 -13.64 15.93 0.33
CA GLN A 61 -13.52 14.49 0.56
C GLN A 61 -12.20 13.94 -0.02
N VAL A 62 -11.77 14.46 -1.17
CA VAL A 62 -10.47 14.11 -1.77
C VAL A 62 -9.32 14.53 -0.86
N ILE A 63 -9.35 15.74 -0.29
CA ILE A 63 -8.32 16.22 0.64
C ILE A 63 -8.25 15.33 1.89
N ILE A 64 -9.41 14.99 2.48
CA ILE A 64 -9.47 14.07 3.62
C ILE A 64 -8.90 12.70 3.25
N ALA A 65 -9.27 12.16 2.09
CA ALA A 65 -8.76 10.88 1.58
C ALA A 65 -7.23 10.89 1.38
N VAL A 66 -6.68 11.98 0.84
CA VAL A 66 -5.23 12.17 0.72
C VAL A 66 -4.58 12.18 2.09
N PHE A 67 -5.12 12.95 3.04
CA PHE A 67 -4.58 13.06 4.40
C PHE A 67 -4.56 11.70 5.11
N ILE A 68 -5.65 10.94 5.02
CA ILE A 68 -5.75 9.59 5.58
C ILE A 68 -4.70 8.66 4.96
N GLY A 69 -4.53 8.66 3.64
CA GLY A 69 -3.55 7.79 3.01
C GLY A 69 -2.10 8.17 3.35
N VAL A 70 -1.77 9.47 3.42
CA VAL A 70 -0.45 9.93 3.89
C VAL A 70 -0.21 9.53 5.34
N LEU A 71 -1.21 9.68 6.21
CA LEU A 71 -1.14 9.26 7.61
C LEU A 71 -0.82 7.76 7.72
N PHE A 72 -1.41 6.93 6.85
CA PHE A 72 -1.09 5.50 6.78
C PHE A 72 0.29 5.20 6.20
N ALA A 73 0.82 6.05 5.31
CA ALA A 73 2.16 5.85 4.76
C ALA A 73 3.27 6.04 5.81
N VAL A 74 3.13 6.98 6.73
CA VAL A 74 4.16 7.33 7.73
C VAL A 74 4.64 6.10 8.54
N PRO A 75 3.77 5.34 9.24
CA PRO A 75 4.22 4.19 10.02
C PRO A 75 4.84 3.11 9.10
N LEU A 76 4.36 2.97 7.86
CA LEU A 76 4.93 2.02 6.91
C LEU A 76 6.36 2.37 6.55
N ILE A 77 6.64 3.66 6.34
CA ILE A 77 7.97 4.14 6.02
C ILE A 77 8.91 3.95 7.20
N VAL A 78 8.50 4.37 8.40
CA VAL A 78 9.35 4.35 9.60
C VAL A 78 9.71 2.92 9.98
N LEU A 79 8.72 2.02 10.05
CA LEU A 79 8.95 0.65 10.48
C LEU A 79 9.61 -0.22 9.40
N THR A 80 9.48 0.13 8.11
CA THR A 80 10.17 -0.62 7.05
C THR A 80 11.65 -0.23 7.02
N ASN A 81 12.52 -1.18 7.38
CA ASN A 81 13.96 -1.04 7.30
C ASN A 81 14.58 -2.22 6.56
N TYR A 82 15.81 -2.05 6.11
CA TYR A 82 16.56 -3.05 5.35
C TYR A 82 17.83 -3.41 6.12
N GLU A 83 18.15 -4.69 6.15
CA GLU A 83 19.36 -5.23 6.78
C GLU A 83 20.08 -6.14 5.79
N ARG A 84 21.41 -6.11 5.83
CA ARG A 84 22.25 -7.07 5.12
C ARG A 84 22.46 -8.28 6.03
N ARG A 85 22.29 -9.48 5.49
CA ARG A 85 22.68 -10.72 6.19
C ARG A 85 24.04 -11.20 5.69
N ASP A 86 24.57 -12.20 6.40
CA ASP A 86 25.88 -12.82 6.14
C ASP A 86 26.05 -13.29 4.68
N ASP A 87 24.95 -13.68 4.01
CA ASP A 87 24.94 -14.07 2.58
C ASP A 87 25.29 -12.93 1.59
N GLY A 88 25.55 -11.72 2.06
CA GLY A 88 25.78 -10.54 1.22
C GLY A 88 24.52 -9.93 0.60
N ASN A 89 23.35 -10.54 0.80
CA ASN A 89 22.07 -10.09 0.25
C ASN A 89 21.34 -9.11 1.18
N ILE A 90 20.57 -8.18 0.59
CA ILE A 90 19.75 -7.22 1.31
C ILE A 90 18.35 -7.80 1.54
N TYR A 91 17.96 -7.89 2.80
CA TYR A 91 16.66 -8.36 3.27
C TYR A 91 15.85 -7.22 3.88
N THR A 92 14.52 -7.41 3.92
CA THR A 92 13.63 -6.47 4.63
C THR A 92 13.57 -6.90 6.09
N LYS A 93 13.81 -5.98 7.02
CA LYS A 93 13.64 -6.24 8.45
C LYS A 93 12.18 -6.57 8.74
N LYS A 94 11.94 -7.51 9.67
CA LYS A 94 10.58 -7.88 10.08
C LYS A 94 9.85 -6.64 10.58
N SER A 95 8.77 -6.27 9.92
CA SER A 95 7.97 -5.09 10.24
C SER A 95 6.49 -5.46 10.18
N ALA A 96 5.78 -5.21 11.29
CA ALA A 96 4.33 -5.42 11.41
C ALA A 96 3.52 -4.26 10.80
N ALA A 97 4.17 -3.23 10.26
CA ALA A 97 3.51 -2.04 9.73
C ALA A 97 2.54 -2.35 8.60
N PHE A 98 2.87 -3.36 7.78
CA PHE A 98 1.97 -3.82 6.74
C PHE A 98 0.67 -4.37 7.32
N LEU A 99 0.73 -5.16 8.40
CA LEU A 99 -0.45 -5.72 9.05
C LEU A 99 -1.32 -4.61 9.66
N ILE A 100 -0.70 -3.64 10.33
CA ILE A 100 -1.40 -2.50 10.95
C ILE A 100 -2.19 -1.72 9.90
N THR A 101 -1.55 -1.33 8.78
CA THR A 101 -2.25 -0.58 7.73
C THR A 101 -3.22 -1.41 6.93
N PHE A 102 -2.98 -2.72 6.81
CA PHE A 102 -3.95 -3.62 6.23
C PHE A 102 -5.25 -3.64 7.04
N ILE A 103 -5.15 -3.84 8.37
CA ILE A 103 -6.29 -3.77 9.28
C ILE A 103 -6.98 -2.41 9.18
N ALA A 104 -6.20 -1.32 9.15
CA ALA A 104 -6.76 0.01 9.09
C ALA A 104 -7.50 0.31 7.77
N LEU A 105 -7.02 -0.20 6.63
CA LEU A 105 -7.75 -0.15 5.35
C LEU A 105 -9.07 -0.93 5.40
N VAL A 106 -9.08 -2.09 6.06
CA VAL A 106 -10.30 -2.89 6.25
C VAL A 106 -11.29 -2.13 7.13
N VAL A 107 -10.83 -1.54 8.24
CA VAL A 107 -11.68 -0.70 9.11
C VAL A 107 -12.20 0.52 8.36
N LEU A 108 -11.36 1.21 7.59
CA LEU A 108 -11.77 2.33 6.75
C LEU A 108 -12.86 1.89 5.75
N ARG A 109 -12.65 0.76 5.06
CA ARG A 109 -13.62 0.19 4.10
C ARG A 109 -15.01 -0.01 4.72
N TYR A 110 -15.07 -0.65 5.88
CA TYR A 110 -16.34 -0.95 6.55
C TYR A 110 -16.94 0.26 7.28
N GLY A 111 -16.10 1.10 7.88
CA GLY A 111 -16.50 2.32 8.59
C GLY A 111 -17.06 3.36 7.63
N SER A 112 -16.41 3.58 6.49
CA SER A 112 -16.88 4.51 5.45
C SER A 112 -18.25 4.15 4.89
N ARG A 113 -18.63 2.86 4.86
CA ARG A 113 -19.97 2.43 4.39
C ARG A 113 -21.11 3.05 5.21
N LYS A 114 -20.89 3.40 6.48
CA LYS A 114 -21.91 4.02 7.34
C LYS A 114 -22.09 5.51 7.07
N TYR A 115 -21.06 6.19 6.58
CA TYR A 115 -21.07 7.65 6.37
C TYR A 115 -21.28 8.05 4.90
N ILE A 116 -21.17 7.08 3.97
CA ILE A 116 -21.20 7.30 2.54
C ILE A 116 -22.40 6.57 1.93
N VAL A 117 -23.60 6.83 2.44
CA VAL A 117 -24.83 6.19 1.94
C VAL A 117 -25.38 6.90 0.69
N ASP A 118 -25.09 8.19 0.52
CA ASP A 118 -25.65 9.04 -0.54
C ASP A 118 -24.70 9.34 -1.73
N LEU A 119 -23.48 8.77 -1.74
CA LEU A 119 -22.56 8.97 -2.86
C LEU A 119 -22.71 7.86 -3.91
N ASP A 120 -22.62 8.27 -5.17
CA ASP A 120 -22.58 7.35 -6.29
C ASP A 120 -21.42 6.35 -6.17
N GLN A 121 -21.65 5.12 -6.64
CA GLN A 121 -20.68 4.03 -6.54
C GLN A 121 -19.33 4.39 -7.19
N GLN A 122 -19.33 5.21 -8.25
CA GLN A 122 -18.13 5.69 -8.92
C GLN A 122 -17.34 6.66 -8.04
N ALA A 123 -18.01 7.58 -7.34
CA ALA A 123 -17.37 8.53 -6.42
C ALA A 123 -16.70 7.80 -5.25
N ILE A 124 -17.37 6.78 -4.71
CA ILE A 124 -16.82 5.91 -3.66
C ILE A 124 -15.55 5.22 -4.14
N GLY A 125 -15.59 4.62 -5.33
CA GLY A 125 -14.43 3.99 -5.95
C GLY A 125 -13.26 4.96 -6.08
N LEU A 126 -13.53 6.18 -6.55
CA LEU A 126 -12.51 7.23 -6.71
C LEU A 126 -11.86 7.62 -5.38
N LEU A 127 -12.64 7.78 -4.30
CA LEU A 127 -12.10 8.09 -2.98
C LEU A 127 -11.18 6.99 -2.45
N PHE A 128 -11.58 5.73 -2.58
CA PHE A 128 -10.69 4.61 -2.20
C PHE A 128 -9.43 4.56 -3.05
N TYR A 129 -9.54 4.87 -4.34
CA TYR A 129 -8.40 4.97 -5.23
C TYR A 129 -7.46 6.11 -4.81
N VAL A 130 -7.98 7.28 -4.47
CA VAL A 130 -7.19 8.42 -3.95
C VAL A 130 -6.43 8.04 -2.69
N VAL A 131 -7.09 7.42 -1.71
CA VAL A 131 -6.43 6.89 -0.51
C VAL A 131 -5.32 5.94 -0.91
N ALA A 132 -5.58 5.03 -1.86
CA ALA A 132 -4.60 4.06 -2.33
C ALA A 132 -3.36 4.73 -2.95
N ILE A 133 -3.54 5.70 -3.85
CA ILE A 133 -2.40 6.45 -4.41
C ILE A 133 -1.62 7.15 -3.31
N SER A 134 -2.32 7.91 -2.46
CA SER A 134 -1.69 8.78 -1.47
C SER A 134 -0.89 7.99 -0.43
N TYR A 135 -1.25 6.73 -0.13
CA TYR A 135 -0.42 5.89 0.73
C TYR A 135 0.65 5.09 -0.02
N ILE A 136 0.35 4.55 -1.22
CA ILE A 136 1.27 3.65 -1.96
C ILE A 136 2.48 4.41 -2.48
N PHE A 137 2.28 5.61 -3.04
CA PHE A 137 3.35 6.42 -3.62
C PHE A 137 4.47 6.73 -2.62
N PRO A 138 4.21 7.47 -1.52
CA PRO A 138 5.25 7.85 -0.57
C PRO A 138 5.89 6.63 0.08
N TRP A 139 5.11 5.60 0.41
CA TRP A 139 5.66 4.38 0.99
C TRP A 139 6.65 3.66 0.06
N ARG A 140 6.29 3.47 -1.22
CA ARG A 140 7.13 2.76 -2.20
C ARG A 140 8.38 3.56 -2.56
N ILE A 141 8.24 4.87 -2.71
CA ILE A 141 9.36 5.79 -2.97
C ILE A 141 10.34 5.74 -1.79
N ALA A 142 9.85 5.88 -0.56
CA ALA A 142 10.71 5.84 0.63
C ALA A 142 11.39 4.47 0.82
N CYS A 143 10.69 3.36 0.56
CA CYS A 143 11.28 2.03 0.56
C CYS A 143 12.43 1.92 -0.45
N TYR A 144 12.23 2.44 -1.66
CA TYR A 144 13.26 2.44 -2.70
C TYR A 144 14.47 3.31 -2.32
N ILE A 145 14.24 4.49 -1.73
CA ILE A 145 15.31 5.38 -1.24
C ILE A 145 16.11 4.69 -0.13
N LYS A 146 15.44 4.11 0.88
CA LYS A 146 16.10 3.37 1.96
C LYS A 146 16.92 2.18 1.43
N PHE A 147 16.38 1.43 0.48
CA PHE A 147 17.10 0.34 -0.19
C PHE A 147 18.35 0.86 -0.92
N ARG A 148 18.22 1.94 -1.69
CA ARG A 148 19.35 2.56 -2.42
C ARG A 148 20.40 3.15 -1.48
N LYS A 149 20.01 3.64 -0.30
CA LYS A 149 20.94 4.11 0.73
C LYS A 149 21.83 2.97 1.22
N VAL A 150 21.24 1.85 1.66
CA VAL A 150 21.97 0.65 2.09
C VAL A 150 22.83 0.07 0.96
N TRP A 151 22.34 0.13 -0.27
CA TRP A 151 23.10 -0.31 -1.45
C TRP A 151 24.33 0.59 -1.73
N ARG A 152 24.19 1.91 -1.62
CA ARG A 152 25.29 2.88 -1.84
C ARG A 152 26.33 2.87 -0.73
N GLU A 153 25.92 2.82 0.54
CA GLU A 153 26.82 2.76 1.69
C GLU A 153 27.78 1.56 1.56
N ASN A 154 27.28 0.41 1.09
CA ASN A 154 28.12 -0.75 0.81
C ASN A 154 29.12 -0.55 -0.33
N ASN A 155 28.72 0.10 -1.43
CA ASN A 155 29.65 0.33 -2.55
C ASN A 155 30.79 1.27 -2.15
N ASN A 156 30.57 2.20 -1.23
CA ASN A 156 31.60 3.12 -0.74
C ASN A 156 32.58 2.46 0.25
N HIS A 157 32.19 1.41 0.96
CA HIS A 157 33.09 0.65 1.86
C HIS A 157 33.86 -0.48 1.14
N ALA A 158 33.56 -0.75 -0.11
CA ALA A 158 34.22 -1.76 -0.94
C ALA A 158 35.27 -1.16 -1.91
N ILE A 159 35.53 0.15 -1.81
CA ILE A 159 36.57 0.89 -2.55
C ILE A 159 37.67 1.27 -1.58
#